data_AF-A0AA88LAS1-F1
#
_entry.id   AF-A0AA88LAS1-F1
#
_cell.length_a   1.000
_cell.length_b   1.000
_cell.length_c   1.000
_cell.angle_alpha   90.00
_cell.angle_beta   90.00
_cell.angle_gamma   90.00
#
_symmetry.space_group_name_H-M   'P 1'
#
loop_
_entity.id
_entity.type
_entity.pdbx_description
1 polymer ?
#
loop_
_entity_poly.entity_id
_entity_poly.type
_entity_poly.pdbx_seq_one_letter_code
_entity_poly.pdbx_strand_id
1 'polypeptide(L)'
;MEEKPFFTYRKIQFVPKSQLVDVSVGAKHLAIGLQNKTLLKIQPNQMREETITENDLTKSVSSSSIVHRVFLDPTGQHILVSLSPRDTADSPAELLYMKNGVPNEKLSKPRLVSRAKGQLITAVGWNPNHSSDESTGPILLGTKNGLLFETELKSDEGFFQSGIEQYFKQ
;
A
#
# COMPACT_ATOMS: atom_id res chain seq x y z
N MET A 1 41.74 -15.00 -8.49
CA MET A 1 40.45 -14.41 -8.94
C MET A 1 39.96 -13.57 -7.79
N GLU A 2 39.65 -12.30 -8.02
CA GLU A 2 39.17 -11.40 -6.98
C GLU A 2 37.72 -11.76 -6.62
N GLU A 3 37.46 -12.04 -5.36
CA GLU A 3 36.15 -12.48 -4.88
C GLU A 3 35.21 -11.26 -4.79
N LYS A 4 34.27 -11.16 -5.74
CA LYS A 4 33.31 -10.05 -5.76
C LYS A 4 32.31 -10.23 -4.62
N PRO A 5 32.07 -9.21 -3.77
CA PRO A 5 31.13 -9.34 -2.67
C PRO A 5 29.71 -9.61 -3.19
N PHE A 6 29.02 -10.52 -2.50
CA PHE A 6 27.65 -10.92 -2.84
C PHE A 6 26.64 -9.76 -2.68
N PHE A 7 26.93 -8.82 -1.78
CA PHE A 7 26.14 -7.60 -1.59
C PHE A 7 26.97 -6.37 -1.94
N THR A 8 26.38 -5.47 -2.71
CA THR A 8 26.96 -4.15 -2.99
C THR A 8 26.00 -3.08 -2.47
N TYR A 9 26.53 -2.17 -1.66
CA TYR A 9 25.77 -1.01 -1.24
C TYR A 9 25.68 -0.02 -2.40
N ARG A 10 24.45 0.31 -2.80
CA ARG A 10 24.18 1.37 -3.77
C ARG A 10 23.44 2.49 -3.06
N LYS A 11 24.07 3.66 -2.97
CA LYS A 11 23.39 4.85 -2.46
C LYS A 11 22.39 5.33 -3.50
N ILE A 12 21.10 5.27 -3.19
CA ILE A 12 20.07 5.95 -3.97
C ILE A 12 20.14 7.43 -3.55
N GLN A 13 20.34 8.31 -4.53
CA GLN A 13 20.44 9.75 -4.29
C GLN A 13 19.05 10.35 -4.19
N PHE A 14 18.43 10.17 -3.02
CA PHE A 14 17.09 10.65 -2.72
C PHE A 14 17.05 11.20 -1.29
N VAL A 15 16.41 12.35 -1.11
CA VAL A 15 16.18 12.97 0.20
C VAL A 15 14.67 12.98 0.45
N PRO A 16 14.17 12.12 1.36
CA PRO A 16 12.76 12.11 1.73
C PRO A 16 12.32 13.48 2.26
N LYS A 17 11.16 13.97 1.82
CA LYS A 17 10.59 15.25 2.26
C LYS A 17 10.04 15.22 3.69
N SER A 18 9.94 14.03 4.28
CA SER A 18 9.42 13.80 5.62
C SER A 18 9.99 12.50 6.18
N GLN A 19 9.84 12.27 7.49
CA GLN A 19 10.32 11.08 8.16
C GLN A 19 9.66 9.82 7.60
N LEU A 20 10.46 8.76 7.41
CA LEU A 20 9.97 7.44 7.05
C LEU A 20 9.22 6.84 8.24
N VAL A 21 8.05 6.28 7.96
CA VAL A 21 7.23 5.58 8.94
C VAL A 21 7.36 4.07 8.74
N ASP A 22 7.17 3.59 7.51
CA ASP A 22 7.22 2.17 7.19
C ASP A 22 7.71 1.93 5.76
N VAL A 23 8.28 0.75 5.51
CA VAL A 23 8.83 0.34 4.22
C VAL A 23 8.41 -1.09 3.91
N SER A 24 7.87 -1.31 2.71
CA SER A 24 7.54 -2.63 2.19
C SER A 24 8.24 -2.90 0.85
N VAL A 25 8.61 -4.16 0.63
CA VAL A 25 9.40 -4.60 -0.53
C VAL A 25 8.77 -5.85 -1.15
N GLY A 26 8.62 -5.88 -2.47
CA GLY A 26 8.04 -7.01 -3.19
C GLY A 26 8.38 -6.94 -4.68
N ALA A 27 8.82 -8.05 -5.27
CA ALA A 27 9.17 -8.14 -6.70
C ALA A 27 10.01 -6.98 -7.27
N LYS A 28 11.04 -6.51 -6.54
CA LYS A 28 11.90 -5.34 -6.90
C LYS A 28 11.20 -3.97 -6.84
N HIS A 29 10.01 -3.90 -6.26
CA HIS A 29 9.30 -2.68 -5.94
C HIS A 29 9.48 -2.36 -4.46
N LEU A 30 9.61 -1.08 -4.15
CA LEU A 30 9.69 -0.52 -2.81
C LEU A 30 8.51 0.42 -2.62
N ALA A 31 7.81 0.32 -1.50
CA ALA A 31 6.76 1.24 -1.10
C ALA A 31 7.10 1.79 0.29
N ILE A 32 7.20 3.11 0.43
CA ILE A 32 7.62 3.79 1.66
C ILE A 32 6.55 4.78 2.07
N GLY A 33 6.01 4.59 3.27
CA GLY A 33 5.07 5.53 3.89
C GLY A 33 5.82 6.62 4.65
N LEU A 34 5.47 7.87 4.42
CA LEU A 34 6.03 9.02 5.12
C LEU A 34 5.04 9.65 6.10
N GLN A 35 5.57 10.35 7.12
CA GLN A 35 4.78 10.99 8.17
C GLN A 35 3.86 12.11 7.64
N ASN A 36 4.24 12.77 6.54
CA ASN A 36 3.45 13.81 5.87
C ASN A 36 2.33 13.25 4.96
N LYS A 37 1.95 11.98 5.10
CA LYS A 37 0.95 11.30 4.26
C LYS A 37 1.32 11.23 2.77
N THR A 38 2.61 11.08 2.49
CA THR A 38 3.10 10.74 1.16
C THR A 38 3.49 9.26 1.11
N LEU A 39 3.07 8.56 0.05
CA LEU A 39 3.58 7.23 -0.29
C LEU A 39 4.63 7.40 -1.39
N LEU A 40 5.89 7.10 -1.10
CA LEU A 40 6.94 7.01 -2.10
C LEU A 40 6.99 5.59 -2.65
N LYS A 41 7.18 5.45 -3.96
CA LYS A 41 7.35 4.16 -4.61
C LYS A 41 8.62 4.19 -5.45
N ILE A 42 9.47 3.18 -5.28
CA ILE A 42 10.69 2.99 -6.07
C ILE A 42 10.54 1.70 -6.86
N GLN A 43 10.68 1.78 -8.17
CA GLN A 43 10.49 0.62 -9.05
C GLN A 43 11.29 0.75 -10.35
N PRO A 44 11.71 -0.38 -10.97
CA PRO A 44 12.36 -0.33 -12.26
C PRO A 44 11.38 0.10 -13.36
N ASN A 45 11.83 0.95 -14.28
CA ASN A 45 11.12 1.24 -15.53
C ASN A 45 11.42 0.19 -16.62
N GLN A 46 10.88 0.41 -17.82
CA GLN A 46 11.10 -0.47 -18.98
C GLN A 46 12.59 -0.62 -19.35
N MET A 47 13.42 0.39 -19.07
CA MET A 47 14.88 0.39 -19.30
C MET A 47 15.67 -0.17 -18.09
N ARG A 48 14.98 -0.72 -17.07
CA ARG A 48 15.55 -1.21 -15.79
C ARG A 48 16.25 -0.14 -14.94
N GLU A 49 15.93 1.12 -15.18
CA GLU A 49 16.36 2.22 -14.33
C GLU A 49 15.35 2.44 -13.21
N GLU A 50 15.84 2.77 -12.02
CA GLU A 50 14.98 3.05 -10.86
C GLU A 50 14.24 4.37 -11.07
N THR A 51 12.92 4.31 -10.96
CA THR A 51 12.05 5.49 -10.96
C THR A 51 11.49 5.68 -9.57
N ILE A 52 11.42 6.94 -9.13
CA ILE A 52 10.83 7.34 -7.86
C ILE A 52 9.55 8.10 -8.16
N THR A 53 8.44 7.65 -7.59
CA THR A 53 7.13 8.30 -7.74
C THR A 53 6.53 8.58 -6.37
N GLU A 54 5.77 9.68 -6.27
CA GLU A 54 5.13 10.09 -5.02
C GLU A 54 3.62 10.12 -5.21
N ASN A 55 2.88 9.54 -4.26
CA ASN A 55 1.44 9.66 -4.17
C ASN A 55 1.07 10.44 -2.91
N ASP A 56 0.38 11.57 -3.10
CA ASP A 56 -0.20 12.33 -2.00
C ASP A 56 -1.49 11.64 -1.53
N LEU A 57 -1.50 11.19 -0.28
CA LEU A 57 -2.64 10.50 0.31
C LEU A 57 -3.64 11.47 0.96
N THR A 58 -3.28 12.75 1.14
CA THR A 58 -4.06 13.71 1.93
C THR A 58 -5.49 13.92 1.44
N LYS A 59 -5.74 13.73 0.14
CA LYS A 59 -7.06 13.87 -0.49
C LYS A 59 -7.98 12.66 -0.26
N SER A 60 -7.44 11.52 0.13
CA SER A 60 -8.18 10.25 0.26
C SER A 60 -8.46 9.86 1.72
N VAL A 61 -7.96 10.63 2.69
CA VAL A 61 -7.98 10.28 4.12
C VAL A 61 -8.29 11.49 4.98
N SER A 62 -8.65 11.24 6.24
CA SER A 62 -8.92 12.29 7.21
C SER A 62 -7.67 13.15 7.50
N SER A 63 -7.88 14.43 7.82
CA SER A 63 -6.78 15.39 8.05
C SER A 63 -5.90 15.01 9.26
N SER A 64 -6.51 14.41 10.27
CA SER A 64 -5.89 13.88 11.50
C SER A 64 -5.26 12.50 11.32
N SER A 65 -5.47 11.80 10.20
CA SER A 65 -4.88 10.48 9.97
C SER A 65 -3.37 10.56 9.79
N ILE A 66 -2.67 9.54 10.28
CA ILE A 66 -1.23 9.35 10.10
C ILE A 66 -0.99 7.96 9.51
N VAL A 67 0.02 7.84 8.65
CA VAL A 67 0.44 6.54 8.13
C VAL A 67 0.86 5.65 9.30
N HIS A 68 0.40 4.40 9.31
CA HIS A 68 0.72 3.41 10.34
C HIS A 68 1.56 2.26 9.76
N ARG A 69 1.12 1.68 8.64
CA ARG A 69 1.77 0.56 7.96
C ARG A 69 1.59 0.67 6.45
N VAL A 70 2.56 0.16 5.70
CA VAL A 70 2.48 -0.03 4.26
C VAL A 70 2.65 -1.53 3.96
N PHE A 71 1.75 -2.07 3.16
CA PHE A 71 1.81 -3.45 2.69
C PHE A 71 1.92 -3.45 1.18
N LEU A 72 2.80 -4.29 0.65
CA LEU A 72 2.99 -4.51 -0.77
C LEU A 72 2.82 -6.01 -1.00
N ASP A 73 2.07 -6.39 -2.02
CA ASP A 73 1.88 -7.80 -2.32
C ASP A 73 3.16 -8.43 -2.92
N PRO A 74 3.28 -9.76 -2.91
CA PRO A 74 4.46 -10.45 -3.41
C PRO A 74 4.81 -10.14 -4.88
N THR A 75 3.81 -9.81 -5.71
CA THR A 75 4.00 -9.45 -7.13
C THR A 75 4.36 -7.98 -7.33
N GLY A 76 4.20 -7.15 -6.29
CA GLY A 76 4.49 -5.71 -6.32
C GLY A 76 3.43 -4.86 -7.03
N GLN A 77 2.24 -5.41 -7.32
CA GLN A 77 1.15 -4.78 -8.06
C GLN A 77 0.08 -4.12 -7.17
N HIS A 78 -0.02 -4.51 -5.91
CA HIS A 78 -1.07 -4.07 -4.99
C HIS A 78 -0.46 -3.48 -3.73
N ILE A 79 -0.87 -2.25 -3.40
CA ILE A 79 -0.41 -1.55 -2.21
C ILE A 79 -1.61 -1.29 -1.31
N LEU A 80 -1.42 -1.60 -0.02
CA LEU A 80 -2.30 -1.16 1.05
C LEU A 80 -1.56 -0.21 1.97
N VAL A 81 -2.21 0.87 2.38
CA VAL A 81 -1.69 1.80 3.38
C VAL A 81 -2.69 1.85 4.52
N SER A 82 -2.29 1.35 5.69
CA SER A 82 -3.10 1.51 6.90
C SER A 82 -2.76 2.83 7.57
N LEU A 83 -3.79 3.56 7.97
CA LEU A 83 -3.67 4.82 8.68
C LEU A 83 -4.34 4.71 10.06
N SER A 84 -3.65 5.21 11.07
CA SER A 84 -4.20 5.37 12.41
C SER A 84 -4.63 6.82 12.62
N PRO A 85 -5.65 7.08 13.46
CA PRO A 85 -5.95 8.43 13.89
C PRO A 85 -4.79 8.97 14.75
N ARG A 86 -4.43 10.24 14.54
CA ARG A 86 -3.46 10.95 15.39
C ARG A 86 -4.01 11.17 16.79
N ASP A 87 -5.26 11.61 16.87
CA ASP A 87 -6.00 11.88 18.10
C ASP A 87 -7.28 11.04 18.12
N THR A 88 -7.56 10.39 19.24
CA THR A 88 -8.66 9.41 19.37
C THR A 88 -10.06 10.00 19.33
N ALA A 89 -10.19 11.34 19.25
CA ALA A 89 -11.46 12.02 19.46
C ALA A 89 -12.39 11.99 18.24
N ASP A 90 -11.88 12.13 17.01
CA ASP A 90 -12.76 12.47 15.86
C ASP A 90 -12.45 11.75 14.55
N SER A 91 -11.52 10.80 14.50
CA SER A 91 -11.22 10.12 13.25
C SER A 91 -11.03 8.61 13.42
N PRO A 92 -11.63 7.80 12.54
CA PRO A 92 -11.45 6.36 12.58
C PRO A 92 -10.12 5.97 11.94
N ALA A 93 -9.65 4.75 12.22
CA ALA A 93 -8.63 4.13 11.40
C ALA A 93 -9.12 3.94 9.97
N GLU A 94 -8.22 4.07 9.00
CA GLU A 94 -8.52 4.02 7.58
C GLU A 94 -7.56 3.03 6.87
N LEU A 95 -8.02 2.45 5.78
CA LEU A 95 -7.21 1.60 4.92
C LEU A 95 -7.36 2.10 3.48
N LEU A 96 -6.24 2.42 2.85
CA LEU A 96 -6.21 2.76 1.43
C LEU A 96 -5.74 1.56 0.62
N TYR A 97 -6.29 1.44 -0.58
CA TYR A 97 -5.85 0.54 -1.64
C TYR A 97 -5.49 1.32 -2.90
N MET A 98 -4.45 0.87 -3.58
CA MET A 98 -4.09 1.35 -4.92
C MET A 98 -3.32 0.29 -5.70
N LYS A 99 -3.48 0.30 -7.03
CA LYS A 99 -2.61 -0.46 -7.92
C LYS A 99 -1.25 0.24 -7.96
N ASN A 100 -0.19 -0.55 -7.95
CA ASN A 100 1.13 -0.07 -8.21
C ASN A 100 1.32 0.09 -9.71
N GLY A 101 1.23 1.31 -10.20
CA GLY A 101 1.41 1.60 -11.62
C GLY A 101 1.86 3.03 -11.85
N VAL A 102 1.62 3.51 -13.07
CA VAL A 102 2.01 4.84 -13.52
C VAL A 102 1.29 5.89 -12.67
N PRO A 103 2.00 6.95 -12.23
CA PRO A 103 1.38 8.06 -11.52
C PRO A 103 0.21 8.66 -12.31
N ASN A 104 -0.83 9.11 -11.59
CA ASN A 104 -2.01 9.78 -12.13
C ASN A 104 -3.00 8.90 -12.94
N GLU A 105 -2.69 7.63 -13.20
CA GLU A 105 -3.69 6.68 -13.70
C GLU A 105 -4.79 6.45 -12.66
N LYS A 106 -6.03 6.23 -13.13
CA LYS A 106 -7.21 6.04 -12.26
C LYS A 106 -6.96 4.96 -11.19
N LEU A 107 -6.41 3.81 -11.60
CA LEU A 107 -6.21 2.65 -10.72
C LEU A 107 -5.04 2.85 -9.72
N SER A 108 -4.12 3.75 -10.05
CA SER A 108 -2.97 4.15 -9.21
C SER A 108 -3.33 5.24 -8.19
N LYS A 109 -4.57 5.73 -8.16
CA LYS A 109 -5.03 6.69 -7.14
C LYS A 109 -5.39 5.96 -5.84
N PRO A 110 -5.03 6.51 -4.67
CA PRO A 110 -5.43 5.92 -3.39
C PRO A 110 -6.95 5.95 -3.22
N ARG A 111 -7.54 4.80 -2.96
CA ARG A 111 -8.97 4.62 -2.69
C ARG A 111 -9.20 4.06 -1.30
N LEU A 112 -10.23 4.56 -0.63
CA LEU A 112 -10.59 4.09 0.69
C LEU A 112 -11.26 2.70 0.61
N VAL A 113 -10.77 1.75 1.39
CA VAL A 113 -11.46 0.48 1.66
C VAL A 113 -12.51 0.78 2.74
N SER A 114 -13.66 1.26 2.29
CA SER A 114 -14.77 1.73 3.14
C SER A 114 -15.18 0.73 4.23
N ARG A 115 -15.17 -0.58 3.93
CA ARG A 115 -15.56 -1.63 4.88
C ARG A 115 -14.54 -1.88 6.00
N ALA A 116 -13.29 -1.43 5.81
CA ALA A 116 -12.26 -1.49 6.83
C ALA A 116 -12.22 -0.24 7.73
N LYS A 117 -13.10 0.75 7.52
CA LYS A 117 -13.15 1.97 8.33
C LYS A 117 -13.37 1.64 9.81
N GLY A 118 -12.53 2.21 10.67
CA GLY A 118 -12.52 1.94 12.11
C GLY A 118 -11.67 0.73 12.50
N GLN A 119 -11.21 -0.08 11.54
CA GLN A 119 -10.33 -1.21 11.78
C GLN A 119 -8.88 -0.81 11.51
N LEU A 120 -8.04 -0.72 12.56
CA LEU A 120 -6.61 -0.49 12.36
C LEU A 120 -5.94 -1.78 11.91
N ILE A 121 -5.65 -1.87 10.61
CA ILE A 121 -4.98 -3.03 10.02
C ILE A 121 -3.49 -3.02 10.37
N THR A 122 -3.02 -4.13 10.91
CA THR A 122 -1.64 -4.30 11.39
C THR A 122 -0.89 -5.42 10.66
N ALA A 123 -1.62 -6.31 9.98
CA ALA A 123 -1.05 -7.40 9.19
C ALA A 123 -1.91 -7.68 7.96
N VAL A 124 -1.26 -8.13 6.88
CA VAL A 124 -1.92 -8.60 5.66
C VAL A 124 -1.32 -9.95 5.27
N GLY A 125 -2.17 -10.96 5.12
CA GLY A 125 -1.83 -12.26 4.56
C GLY A 125 -2.19 -12.31 3.08
N TRP A 126 -1.18 -12.28 2.22
CA TRP A 126 -1.36 -12.39 0.78
C TRP A 126 -1.46 -13.87 0.36
N ASN A 127 -2.30 -14.17 -0.62
CA ASN A 127 -2.30 -15.49 -1.26
C ASN A 127 -1.08 -15.62 -2.19
N PRO A 128 -0.08 -16.47 -1.88
CA PRO A 128 1.15 -16.57 -2.69
C PRO A 128 0.92 -17.19 -4.07
N ASN A 129 -0.21 -17.87 -4.27
CA ASN A 129 -0.57 -18.48 -5.54
C ASN A 129 -1.35 -17.53 -6.46
N HIS A 130 -1.68 -16.33 -5.98
CA HIS A 130 -2.38 -15.34 -6.77
C HIS A 130 -1.38 -14.52 -7.59
N SER A 131 -1.63 -14.43 -8.91
CA SER A 131 -0.72 -13.76 -9.85
C SER A 131 -1.42 -12.76 -10.79
N SER A 132 -2.72 -12.52 -10.61
CA SER A 132 -3.45 -11.51 -11.37
C SER A 132 -3.16 -10.12 -10.82
N ASP A 133 -3.14 -9.12 -11.69
CA ASP A 133 -2.97 -7.69 -11.36
C ASP A 133 -4.31 -6.92 -11.32
N GLU A 134 -5.42 -7.62 -11.62
CA GLU A 134 -6.77 -7.05 -11.64
C GLU A 134 -7.44 -7.03 -10.27
N SER A 135 -7.01 -7.91 -9.36
CA SER A 135 -7.45 -7.92 -7.97
C SER A 135 -6.32 -8.42 -7.07
N THR A 136 -6.47 -8.24 -5.77
CA THR A 136 -5.54 -8.83 -4.79
C THR A 136 -5.64 -10.35 -4.69
N GLY A 137 -6.65 -10.96 -5.32
CA GLY A 137 -7.18 -12.25 -4.89
C GLY A 137 -7.68 -12.21 -3.43
N PRO A 138 -8.03 -13.38 -2.86
CA PRO A 138 -8.34 -13.50 -1.44
C PRO A 138 -7.13 -13.10 -0.58
N ILE A 139 -7.35 -12.16 0.33
CA ILE A 139 -6.38 -11.71 1.32
C ILE A 139 -6.99 -11.74 2.71
N LEU A 140 -6.12 -11.93 3.71
CA LEU A 140 -6.47 -11.83 5.12
C LEU A 140 -5.98 -10.50 5.70
N LEU A 141 -6.83 -9.80 6.44
CA LEU A 141 -6.50 -8.57 7.16
C LEU A 141 -6.56 -8.81 8.66
N GLY A 142 -5.44 -8.63 9.35
CA GLY A 142 -5.36 -8.70 10.82
C GLY A 142 -5.40 -7.31 11.44
N THR A 143 -6.25 -7.11 12.46
CA THR A 143 -6.40 -5.81 13.13
C THR A 143 -5.68 -5.74 14.46
N LYS A 144 -5.45 -4.51 14.96
CA LYS A 144 -4.88 -4.26 16.29
C LYS A 144 -5.64 -4.94 17.43
N ASN A 145 -6.95 -5.17 17.26
CA ASN A 145 -7.81 -5.78 18.28
C ASN A 145 -7.89 -7.31 18.16
N GLY A 146 -7.09 -7.93 17.29
CA GLY A 146 -7.08 -9.38 17.09
C GLY A 146 -8.21 -9.91 16.21
N LEU A 147 -8.92 -9.04 15.48
CA LEU A 147 -9.90 -9.48 14.49
C LEU A 147 -9.20 -9.86 13.18
N LEU A 148 -9.75 -10.87 12.51
CA LEU A 148 -9.32 -11.32 11.19
C LEU A 148 -10.45 -11.06 10.20
N PHE A 149 -10.13 -10.54 9.02
CA PHE A 149 -11.09 -10.38 7.94
C PHE A 149 -10.56 -11.00 6.65
N GLU A 150 -11.42 -11.70 5.93
CA GLU A 150 -11.16 -12.15 4.56
C GLU A 150 -11.80 -11.16 3.57
N THR A 151 -11.03 -10.71 2.58
CA THR A 151 -11.52 -9.80 1.54
C THR A 151 -10.79 -10.02 0.22
N GLU A 152 -11.32 -9.43 -0.85
CA GLU A 152 -10.65 -9.31 -2.14
C GLU A 152 -10.94 -7.91 -2.70
N LEU A 153 -9.89 -7.22 -3.13
CA LEU A 153 -9.97 -5.84 -3.62
C LEU A 153 -9.71 -5.81 -5.12
N LYS A 154 -10.61 -5.20 -5.89
CA LYS A 154 -10.44 -5.01 -7.34
C LYS A 154 -9.76 -3.69 -7.67
N SER A 155 -8.95 -3.73 -8.71
CA SER A 155 -8.32 -2.57 -9.32
C SER A 155 -9.34 -1.64 -9.97
N ASP A 156 -10.45 -2.12 -10.53
CA ASP A 156 -11.51 -1.27 -11.12
C ASP A 156 -12.87 -1.45 -10.42
N GLU A 157 -13.62 -0.35 -10.37
CA GLU A 157 -15.00 -0.34 -9.87
C GLU A 157 -15.91 -0.63 -11.06
N GLY A 158 -16.50 -1.83 -11.11
CA GLY A 158 -17.51 -2.15 -12.12
C GLY A 158 -18.71 -1.20 -11.99
N PHE A 159 -19.37 -0.89 -13.10
CA PHE A 159 -20.49 0.08 -13.19
C PHE A 159 -21.64 -0.12 -12.18
N PHE A 160 -21.76 -1.31 -11.58
CA PHE A 160 -22.83 -1.68 -10.64
C PHE A 160 -22.31 -2.10 -9.25
N GLN A 161 -21.02 -1.97 -8.96
CA GLN A 161 -20.43 -2.37 -7.66
C GLN A 161 -20.22 -1.14 -6.77
N SER A 162 -20.59 -1.24 -5.48
CA SER A 162 -20.58 -0.15 -4.50
C SER A 162 -19.22 0.09 -3.82
N GLY A 163 -18.12 -0.21 -4.50
CA GLY A 163 -16.76 -0.04 -3.99
C GLY A 163 -15.75 -0.96 -4.66
N ILE A 164 -14.52 -0.94 -4.13
CA ILE A 164 -13.40 -1.79 -4.59
C ILE A 164 -13.43 -3.18 -3.94
N GLU A 165 -14.17 -3.34 -2.84
CA GLU A 165 -14.30 -4.59 -2.11
C GLU A 165 -15.30 -5.53 -2.78
N GLN A 166 -14.85 -6.71 -3.24
CA GLN A 166 -15.76 -7.74 -3.74
C GLN A 166 -16.60 -8.34 -2.62
N TYR A 167 -15.95 -8.57 -1.47
CA TYR A 167 -16.55 -9.04 -0.24
C TYR A 167 -15.68 -8.60 0.94
N PHE A 168 -16.23 -8.66 2.14
CA PHE A 168 -15.50 -8.38 3.38
C PHE A 168 -16.17 -9.19 4.49
N LYS A 169 -15.53 -10.28 4.92
CA LYS A 169 -16.07 -11.24 5.88
C LYS A 169 -15.15 -11.27 7.09
N GLN A 170 -15.73 -11.34 8.29
CA GLN A 170 -15.00 -11.57 9.52
C GLN A 170 -15.01 -13.06 9.85
#